data_AF-A0A355G661-F1
#
_entry.id   AF-A0A355G661-F1
#
_cell.length_a   1.000
_cell.length_b   1.000
_cell.length_c   1.000
_cell.angle_alpha   90.00
_cell.angle_beta   90.00
_cell.angle_gamma   90.00
#
_symmetry.space_group_name_H-M   'P 1'
#
loop_
_entity.id
_entity.type
_entity.pdbx_description
1 polymer ?
#
loop_
_entity_poly.entity_id
_entity_poly.type
_entity_poly.pdbx_seq_one_letter_code
_entity_poly.pdbx_strand_id
1 'polypeptide(L)' 'SGACASAVAGVLTGRSDRNVLIHLPGGDLRLEWADSDEVFMTGPAVEVYQGIWSGPQ' A
#
# COMPACT_ATOMS: atom_id res chain seq x y z
N SER A 1 -0.51 -5.99 -2.45
CA SER A 1 -1.47 -6.83 -1.70
C SER A 1 -0.92 -7.36 -0.37
N GLY A 2 0.39 -7.67 -0.23
CA GLY A 2 0.96 -8.13 1.05
C GLY A 2 0.88 -7.10 2.20
N ALA A 3 1.23 -5.83 1.93
CA ALA A 3 1.19 -4.77 2.93
C ALA A 3 -0.22 -4.58 3.56
N CYS A 4 -1.27 -4.55 2.74
CA CYS A 4 -2.67 -4.45 3.22
C CYS A 4 -3.05 -5.62 4.13
N ALA A 5 -2.74 -6.85 3.70
CA ALA A 5 -3.04 -8.04 4.48
C ALA A 5 -2.33 -8.03 5.84
N SER A 6 -1.07 -7.59 5.87
CA SER A 6 -0.31 -7.46 7.12
C SER A 6 -0.88 -6.40 8.06
N ALA A 7 -1.30 -5.24 7.55
CA ALA A 7 -1.96 -4.22 8.38
C ALA A 7 -3.28 -4.72 8.97
N VAL A 8 -4.15 -5.30 8.15
CA VAL A 8 -5.43 -5.85 8.59
C VAL A 8 -5.23 -6.95 9.63
N ALA A 9 -4.29 -7.87 9.41
CA ALA A 9 -3.96 -8.91 10.37
C ALA A 9 -3.39 -8.33 11.69
N GLY A 10 -2.56 -7.29 11.61
CA GLY A 10 -2.03 -6.57 12.78
C GLY A 10 -3.15 -5.97 13.63
N VAL A 11 -4.13 -5.32 13.00
CA VAL A 11 -5.32 -4.77 13.67
C VAL A 11 -6.17 -5.87 14.30
N LEU A 12 -6.49 -6.92 13.53
CA LEU A 12 -7.32 -8.04 14.02
C LEU A 12 -6.69 -8.81 15.18
N THR A 13 -5.36 -8.81 15.26
CA THR A 13 -4.60 -9.46 16.34
C THR A 13 -4.25 -8.51 17.49
N GLY A 14 -4.69 -7.25 17.45
CA GLY A 14 -4.40 -6.24 18.47
C GLY A 14 -2.93 -5.83 18.57
N ARG A 15 -2.15 -6.03 17.49
CA ARG A 15 -0.71 -5.76 17.44
C ARG A 15 -0.36 -4.44 16.76
N SER A 16 -1.33 -3.79 16.13
CA SER A 16 -1.16 -2.52 15.45
C SER A 16 -2.49 -1.77 15.34
N ASP A 17 -2.41 -0.47 15.12
CA ASP A 17 -3.58 0.38 14.90
C ASP A 17 -4.08 0.29 13.46
N ARG A 18 -5.25 0.89 13.20
CA ARG A 18 -5.83 0.98 11.84
C ARG A 18 -5.07 1.92 10.90
N ASN A 19 -4.24 2.80 11.45
CA ASN A 19 -3.35 3.68 10.69
C ASN A 19 -1.90 3.32 11.00
N VAL A 20 -1.18 2.78 10.02
CA VAL A 20 0.19 2.26 10.20
C VAL A 20 1.12 2.68 9.09
N LEU A 21 2.39 2.83 9.46
CA LEU A 21 3.49 2.95 8.52
C LEU A 21 4.13 1.56 8.34
N ILE A 22 4.16 1.07 7.11
CA ILE A 22 4.80 -0.20 6.75
C ILE A 22 6.11 0.09 6.04
N HIS A 23 7.19 -0.45 6.59
CA HIS A 23 8.51 -0.42 5.98
C HIS A 23 8.68 -1.63 5.06
N LEU A 24 8.82 -1.39 3.76
CA LEU A 24 9.08 -2.41 2.75
C LEU A 24 10.48 -2.22 2.17
N PRO A 25 11.08 -3.24 1.54
CA PRO A 25 12.36 -3.07 0.85
C PRO A 25 12.38 -1.96 -0.20
N GLY A 26 11.21 -1.66 -0.80
CA GLY A 26 11.03 -0.59 -1.79
C GLY A 26 10.73 0.79 -1.20
N GLY A 27 10.67 0.94 0.12
CA GLY A 27 10.36 2.18 0.81
C GLY A 27 9.14 2.08 1.73
N ASP A 28 8.71 3.24 2.20
CA ASP A 28 7.65 3.36 3.20
C ASP A 28 6.28 3.51 2.56
N LEU A 29 5.29 2.81 3.12
CA LEU A 29 3.90 2.90 2.72
C LEU A 29 3.02 3.18 3.95
N ARG A 30 2.23 4.25 3.92
CA ARG A 30 1.18 4.48 4.91
C ARG A 30 -0.06 3.72 4.50
N LEU A 31 -0.60 2.94 5.44
CA LEU A 31 -1.87 2.28 5.32
C LEU A 31 -2.88 2.82 6.32
N GLU A 32 -4.10 2.98 5.85
CA GLU A 32 -5.25 3.36 6.67
C GLU A 32 -6.40 2.41 6.36
N TRP A 33 -6.84 1.66 7.37
CA TRP A 33 -8.07 0.89 7.31
C TRP A 33 -9.20 1.73 7.91
N ALA A 34 -9.98 2.33 7.02
CA ALA A 34 -11.07 3.22 7.38
C ALA A 34 -12.22 2.47 8.06
N ASP A 35 -13.05 3.20 8.80
CA ASP A 35 -14.25 2.65 9.43
C ASP A 35 -15.32 2.19 8.42
N SER A 36 -15.21 2.62 7.16
CA SER A 36 -15.98 2.12 6.01
C SER A 36 -15.54 0.72 5.54
N ASP A 37 -14.58 0.10 6.21
CA ASP A 37 -13.97 -1.19 5.87
C ASP A 37 -13.10 -1.17 4.59
N GLU A 38 -12.73 0.03 4.14
CA GLU A 38 -11.84 0.24 2.99
C GLU A 38 -10.39 0.43 3.45
N VAL A 39 -9.43 -0.09 2.68
CA VAL A 39 -8.00 0.04 2.95
C VAL A 39 -7.36 0.99 1.94
N PHE A 40 -6.88 2.13 2.43
CA PHE A 40 -6.16 3.12 1.64
C PHE A 40 -4.65 2.91 1.75
N MET A 41 -3.94 3.12 0.64
CA MET A 41 -2.48 3.06 0.56
C MET A 41 -1.93 4.39 0.06
N THR A 42 -1.00 4.99 0.80
CA THR A 42 -0.30 6.21 0.39
C THR A 42 1.19 5.99 0.47
N GLY A 43 1.88 6.18 -0.65
CA GLY A 43 3.33 6.03 -0.74
C GLY A 43 3.90 6.82 -1.90
N PRO A 44 5.23 6.97 -1.93
CA PRO A 44 5.89 7.67 -3.02
C PRO A 44 5.76 6.88 -4.33
N ALA A 45 5.53 7.59 -5.42
CA ALA A 45 5.65 7.08 -6.78
C ALA A 45 6.67 7.95 -7.51
N VAL A 46 7.58 7.32 -8.24
CA VAL A 46 8.63 8.00 -9.00
C VAL A 46 8.56 7.52 -10.44
N GLU A 47 8.53 8.46 -11.37
CA GLU A 47 8.64 8.17 -12.78
C GLU A 47 10.08 7.74 -13.11
N VAL A 48 10.22 6.55 -13.69
CA VAL A 48 11.53 5.98 -14.08
C VAL A 48 11.85 6.19 -15.55
N TYR A 49 10.85 6.16 -16.43
CA TYR A 49 10.96 6.45 -17.86
C TYR A 49 9.57 6.68 -18.46
N GLN A 50 9.54 7.31 -19.64
CA GLN A 50 8.34 7.47 -20.46
C GLN A 50 8.57 6.88 -21.86
N GLY A 51 7.54 6.32 -22.49
CA GLY A 51 7.61 5.79 -23.85
C GLY A 51 6.24 5.70 -24.53
N ILE A 52 6.25 5.39 -25.83
CA ILE A 52 5.05 5.18 -26.65
C ILE A 52 4.95 3.70 -26.99
N TRP A 53 3.86 3.04 -26.60
CA TRP A 53 3.58 1.66 -26.97
C TRP A 53 2.76 1.62 -28.26
N SER A 54 3.41 1.26 -29.37
CA SER A 54 2.78 0.93 -30.64
C SER A 54 2.38 -0.55 -30.61
N GLY A 55 1.19 -0.86 -30.08
CA GLY A 55 0.70 -2.24 -30.03
C GLY A 55 0.68 -2.93 -31.41
N PRO A 56 0.48 -4.26 -31.46
CA PRO A 56 0.39 -4.97 -32.75
C PRO A 56 -0.73 -4.38 -33.60
N GLN A 57 -0.41 -4.12 -34.87
CA GLN A 57 -1.38 -3.65 -35.87
C GLN A 57 -2.35 -4.77 -36.26
#